data_AF-A0A819I1N4-F1
#
_entry.id   AF-A0A819I1N4-F1
#
_cell.length_a   1.000
_cell.length_b   1.000
_cell.length_c   1.000
_cell.angle_alpha   90.00
_cell.angle_beta   90.00
_cell.angle_gamma   90.00
#
_symmetry.space_group_name_H-M   'P 1'
#
loop_
_entity.id
_entity.type
_entity.pdbx_description
1 polymer ?
#
loop_
_entity_poly.entity_id
_entity_poly.type
_entity_poly.pdbx_seq_one_letter_code
_entity_poly.pdbx_strand_id
1 'polypeptide(L)'
;MKYLIFYCSFVILTFYVLSVASIKCYVCKEPDRKCRDPFRNDTIFLKDCSQIGMGNATMCRKYMWEIGDGTRYYMRGCAVRGRVSRKQGRDCIERL
;
A
#
# COMPACT_ATOMS: atom_id res chain seq x y z
N MET A 1 -12.25 -41.64 -8.18
CA MET A 1 -12.88 -40.47 -7.50
C MET A 1 -11.95 -39.73 -6.54
N LYS A 2 -11.21 -40.38 -5.63
CA LYS A 2 -10.31 -39.69 -4.67
C LYS A 2 -9.28 -38.75 -5.33
N TYR A 3 -8.64 -39.17 -6.42
CA TYR A 3 -7.68 -38.34 -7.16
C TYR A 3 -8.31 -37.13 -7.86
N LEU A 4 -9.56 -37.27 -8.33
CA LEU A 4 -10.30 -36.17 -8.96
C LEU A 4 -10.66 -35.09 -7.93
N ILE A 5 -11.10 -35.52 -6.74
CA ILE A 5 -11.41 -34.61 -5.62
C ILE A 5 -10.13 -33.88 -5.17
N PHE A 6 -9.02 -34.60 -5.06
CA PHE A 6 -7.73 -34.00 -4.69
C PHE A 6 -7.28 -32.94 -5.72
N TYR A 7 -7.38 -33.26 -7.01
CA TYR A 7 -7.06 -32.32 -8.09
C TYR A 7 -7.95 -31.06 -8.06
N CYS A 8 -9.27 -31.22 -7.93
CA CYS A 8 -10.19 -30.09 -7.83
C CYS A 8 -9.90 -29.22 -6.60
N SER A 9 -9.61 -29.84 -5.44
CA SER A 9 -9.26 -29.08 -4.24
C SER A 9 -7.98 -28.26 -4.40
N PHE A 10 -6.96 -28.81 -5.09
CA PHE A 10 -5.71 -28.10 -5.37
C PHE A 10 -5.91 -26.92 -6.32
N VAL A 11 -6.71 -27.09 -7.38
CA VAL A 11 -7.07 -26.01 -8.31
C VAL A 11 -7.85 -24.90 -7.60
N ILE A 12 -8.81 -25.24 -6.75
CA ILE A 12 -9.58 -24.24 -6.00
C ILE A 12 -8.68 -23.48 -5.02
N LEU A 13 -7.82 -24.19 -4.29
CA LEU A 13 -6.89 -23.59 -3.34
C LEU A 13 -5.92 -22.63 -4.03
N THR A 14 -5.31 -23.04 -5.14
CA THR A 14 -4.37 -22.19 -5.90
C THR A 14 -5.06 -20.92 -6.42
N PHE A 15 -6.29 -21.03 -6.91
CA PHE A 15 -7.06 -19.87 -7.37
C PHE A 15 -7.37 -18.89 -6.22
N TYR A 16 -7.67 -19.42 -5.03
CA TYR A 16 -7.94 -18.62 -3.83
C TYR A 16 -6.69 -17.91 -3.30
N VAL A 17 -5.53 -18.57 -3.33
CA VAL A 17 -4.26 -17.97 -2.89
C VAL A 17 -3.86 -16.82 -3.81
N LEU A 18 -4.08 -16.95 -5.13
CA LEU A 18 -3.77 -15.91 -6.10
C LEU A 18 -4.68 -14.68 -5.97
N SER A 19 -5.94 -14.85 -5.58
CA SER A 19 -6.90 -13.74 -5.48
C SER A 19 -6.70 -12.87 -4.23
N VAL A 20 -5.99 -13.36 -3.21
CA VAL A 20 -5.83 -12.67 -1.91
C VAL A 20 -4.44 -12.01 -1.75
N ALA A 21 -3.54 -12.14 -2.74
CA ALA A 21 -2.14 -11.75 -2.62
C ALA A 21 -1.84 -10.23 -2.76
N SER A 22 -2.77 -9.34 -2.39
CA SER A 22 -2.51 -7.89 -2.41
C SER A 22 -1.94 -7.39 -1.08
N ILE A 23 -1.00 -6.45 -1.17
CA ILE A 23 -0.40 -5.85 0.03
C ILE A 23 -1.39 -4.89 0.70
N LYS A 24 -1.30 -4.76 2.03
CA LYS A 24 -2.07 -3.79 2.80
C LYS A 24 -1.15 -2.67 3.28
N CYS A 25 -1.58 -1.43 3.09
CA CYS A 25 -0.82 -0.26 3.49
C CYS A 25 -1.65 0.70 4.32
N TYR A 26 -0.98 1.48 5.16
CA TYR A 26 -1.59 2.64 5.79
C TYR A 26 -1.97 3.67 4.72
N VAL A 27 -3.25 4.05 4.65
CA VAL A 27 -3.75 5.07 3.74
C VAL A 27 -4.27 6.25 4.54
N CYS A 28 -3.57 7.37 4.47
CA CYS A 28 -3.95 8.60 5.16
C CYS A 28 -3.38 9.83 4.47
N LYS A 29 -4.00 10.99 4.70
CA LYS A 29 -3.53 12.30 4.25
C LYS A 29 -3.83 13.31 5.35
N GLU A 30 -2.89 14.20 5.65
CA GLU A 30 -3.18 15.35 6.51
C GLU A 30 -4.31 16.22 5.94
N PRO A 31 -5.20 16.79 6.79
CA PRO A 31 -5.00 17.15 8.21
C PRO A 31 -5.39 16.08 9.23
N ASP A 32 -5.65 14.83 8.82
CA ASP A 32 -5.88 13.74 9.78
C ASP A 32 -4.69 13.61 10.75
N ARG A 33 -4.93 13.96 12.03
CA ARG A 33 -3.91 13.96 13.10
C ARG A 33 -3.24 12.59 13.26
N LYS A 34 -3.92 11.50 12.88
CA LYS A 34 -3.40 10.14 12.97
C LYS A 34 -2.37 9.85 11.88
N CYS A 35 -2.32 10.62 10.79
CA CYS A 35 -1.35 10.39 9.72
C CYS A 35 0.09 10.73 10.15
N ARG A 36 0.23 11.66 11.11
CA ARG A 36 1.50 12.15 11.65
C ARG A 36 2.09 11.23 12.74
N ASP A 37 1.25 10.51 13.47
CA ASP A 37 1.65 9.67 14.61
C ASP A 37 2.09 8.26 14.16
N PRO A 38 3.35 7.86 14.35
CA PRO A 38 3.84 6.54 13.93
C PRO A 38 3.51 5.41 14.92
N PHE A 39 3.01 5.71 16.13
CA PHE A 39 2.83 4.72 17.20
C PHE A 39 1.36 4.54 17.63
N ARG A 40 0.45 5.38 17.13
CA ARG A 40 -0.98 5.30 17.44
C ARG A 40 -1.78 4.55 16.36
N ASN A 41 -2.02 3.27 16.62
CA ASN A 41 -2.69 2.30 15.75
C ASN A 41 -4.23 2.40 15.77
N ASP A 42 -4.79 3.35 16.50
CA ASP A 42 -6.21 3.42 16.85
C ASP A 42 -7.10 3.88 15.69
N THR A 43 -6.56 4.28 14.52
CA THR A 43 -7.40 4.78 13.39
C THR A 43 -6.75 4.95 12.02
N ILE A 44 -5.51 4.50 11.79
CA ILE A 44 -4.96 4.54 10.44
C ILE A 44 -5.44 3.29 9.70
N PHE A 45 -6.48 3.44 8.89
CA PHE A 45 -7.09 2.31 8.18
C PHE A 45 -6.06 1.66 7.26
N LEU A 46 -5.57 0.50 7.67
CA LEU A 46 -4.82 -0.40 6.82
C LEU A 46 -5.76 -0.81 5.69
N LYS A 47 -5.54 -0.30 4.47
CA LYS A 47 -6.37 -0.62 3.31
C LYS A 47 -5.65 -1.60 2.42
N ASP A 48 -6.42 -2.53 1.88
CA ASP A 48 -5.94 -3.41 0.82
C ASP A 48 -5.69 -2.57 -0.44
N CYS A 49 -4.50 -2.69 -1.01
CA CYS A 49 -4.13 -1.90 -2.18
C CYS A 49 -5.01 -2.24 -3.39
N SER A 50 -5.51 -3.48 -3.50
CA SER A 50 -6.48 -3.85 -4.55
C SER A 50 -7.80 -3.08 -4.42
N GLN A 51 -8.29 -2.87 -3.19
CA GLN A 51 -9.56 -2.18 -2.93
C GLN A 51 -9.52 -0.68 -3.27
N ILE A 52 -8.33 -0.09 -3.35
CA ILE A 52 -8.13 1.33 -3.70
C ILE A 52 -7.62 1.51 -5.14
N GLY A 53 -7.75 0.49 -5.98
CA GLY A 53 -7.33 0.56 -7.39
C GLY A 53 -5.82 0.45 -7.62
N MET A 54 -5.05 0.00 -6.62
CA MET A 54 -3.61 -0.24 -6.69
C MET A 54 -3.27 -1.71 -6.46
N GLY A 55 -3.98 -2.63 -7.11
CA GLY A 55 -3.78 -4.09 -6.95
C GLY A 55 -2.38 -4.59 -7.34
N ASN A 56 -1.65 -3.84 -8.17
CA ASN A 56 -0.27 -4.12 -8.55
C ASN A 56 0.78 -3.45 -7.64
N ALA A 57 0.36 -2.88 -6.51
CA ALA A 57 1.28 -2.27 -5.56
C ALA A 57 2.25 -3.32 -5.00
N THR A 58 3.52 -2.96 -4.96
CA THR A 58 4.62 -3.83 -4.48
C THR A 58 5.26 -3.30 -3.21
N MET A 59 4.91 -2.09 -2.78
CA MET A 59 5.38 -1.48 -1.53
C MET A 59 4.40 -0.43 -1.01
N CYS A 60 4.53 -0.10 0.27
CA CYS A 60 3.90 1.09 0.84
C CYS A 60 4.80 2.31 0.65
N ARG A 61 4.21 3.48 0.45
CA ARG A 61 4.92 4.78 0.37
C ARG A 61 4.49 5.70 1.49
N LYS A 62 5.44 6.55 1.91
CA LYS A 62 5.22 7.74 2.72
C LYS A 62 5.72 8.93 1.91
N TYR A 63 4.86 9.93 1.75
CA TYR A 63 5.19 11.19 1.10
C TYR A 63 5.17 12.29 2.16
N MET A 64 6.19 13.15 2.14
CA MET A 64 6.34 14.31 3.00
C MET A 64 6.58 15.53 2.14
N TRP A 65 5.88 16.61 2.43
CA TRP A 65 6.15 17.90 1.80
C TRP A 65 6.16 18.99 2.86
N GLU A 66 6.99 19.99 2.65
CA GLU A 66 7.11 21.17 3.49
C GLU A 66 6.60 22.36 2.68
N ILE A 67 5.81 23.22 3.32
CA ILE A 67 5.38 24.50 2.75
C ILE A 67 6.24 25.63 3.36
N GLY A 68 6.25 26.80 2.73
CA GLY A 68 7.23 27.87 3.01
C GLY A 68 7.26 28.42 4.45
N ASP A 69 6.27 28.10 5.29
CA ASP A 69 6.23 28.42 6.72
C ASP A 69 6.94 27.37 7.61
N GLY A 70 7.55 26.33 7.00
CA GLY A 70 8.18 25.20 7.70
C GLY A 70 7.20 24.12 8.15
N THR A 71 5.91 24.27 7.86
CA THR A 71 4.91 23.25 8.20
C THR A 71 5.08 22.03 7.30
N ARG A 72 5.23 20.86 7.93
CA ARG A 72 5.35 19.57 7.24
C ARG A 72 4.02 18.84 7.21
N TYR A 73 3.71 18.30 6.04
CA TYR A 73 2.55 17.46 5.81
C TYR A 73 2.96 16.05 5.41
N TYR A 74 2.09 15.09 5.74
CA TYR A 74 2.31 13.67 5.47
C TYR A 74 1.15 13.04 4.70
N MET A 75 1.50 12.12 3.81
CA MET A 75 0.56 11.22 3.14
C MET A 75 1.15 9.82 3.10
N ARG A 76 0.32 8.80 3.36
CA ARG A 76 0.70 7.39 3.25
C ARG A 76 -0.22 6.68 2.27
N GLY A 77 0.31 5.69 1.56
CA GLY A 77 -0.51 4.86 0.69
C GLY A 77 0.27 3.77 -0.03
N CYS A 78 -0.35 3.19 -1.04
CA CYS A 78 0.24 2.15 -1.87
C CYS A 78 1.12 2.73 -2.99
N ALA A 79 2.13 1.96 -3.42
CA ALA A 79 3.01 2.32 -4.50
C ALA A 79 3.55 1.10 -5.26
N VAL A 80 3.94 1.35 -6.51
CA VAL A 80 4.70 0.40 -7.32
C VAL A 80 6.17 0.81 -7.32
N ARG A 81 7.06 -0.15 -7.12
CA ARG A 81 8.51 0.05 -7.24
C ARG A 81 8.84 0.79 -8.54
N GLY A 82 9.67 1.84 -8.44
CA GLY A 82 10.09 2.66 -9.57
C GLY A 82 9.15 3.83 -9.95
N ARG A 83 7.88 3.84 -9.52
CA ARG A 83 6.96 4.96 -9.79
C ARG A 83 7.11 6.17 -8.85
N VAL A 84 7.69 5.97 -7.67
CA VAL A 84 7.83 7.04 -6.65
C VAL A 84 9.16 7.78 -6.77
N SER A 85 10.22 7.08 -7.17
CA SER A 85 11.55 7.61 -7.50
C SER A 85 12.48 6.45 -7.86
N ARG A 86 13.57 6.73 -8.59
CA ARG A 86 14.63 5.74 -8.91
C ARG A 86 15.20 5.09 -7.65
N LYS A 87 15.25 5.82 -6.53
CA LYS A 87 15.70 5.30 -5.22
C LYS A 87 14.56 4.86 -4.31
N GLN A 88 13.45 4.38 -4.86
CA GLN A 88 12.30 3.84 -4.12
C GLN A 88 11.69 4.84 -3.13
N GLY A 89 11.63 6.12 -3.52
CA GLY A 89 11.06 7.18 -2.68
C GLY A 89 12.02 7.77 -1.64
N ARG A 90 13.33 7.43 -1.68
CA ARG A 90 14.36 8.17 -0.94
C ARG A 90 14.60 9.57 -1.49
N ASP A 91 14.37 9.75 -2.78
CA ASP A 91 14.44 11.05 -3.44
C ASP A 91 13.04 11.42 -3.93
N CYS A 92 12.70 12.71 -3.95
CA CYS A 92 11.49 13.18 -4.62
C CYS A 92 11.63 13.01 -6.14
N ILE A 93 10.52 12.76 -6.84
CA ILE A 93 10.48 13.03 -8.28
C ILE A 93 10.39 14.54 -8.42
N GLU A 94 11.43 15.15 -8.97
CA GLU A 94 11.33 16.54 -9.44
C GLU A 94 10.21 16.59 -10.48
N ARG A 95 9.30 17.57 -10.34
CA ARG A 95 8.34 17.87 -11.40
C ARG A 95 9.17 18.32 -12.61
N LEU A 96 9.21 17.49 -13.66
CA LEU A 96 9.63 17.93 -14.99
C LEU A 96 8.67 19.02 -15.48
#